data_AF-A0A845Z0Y3-F1
#
_entry.id   AF-A0A845Z0Y3-F1
#
_cell.length_a   1.000
_cell.length_b   1.000
_cell.length_c   1.000
_cell.angle_alpha   90.00
_cell.angle_beta   90.00
_cell.angle_gamma   90.00
#
_symmetry.space_group_name_H-M   'P 1'
#
loop_
_entity.id
_entity.type
_entity.pdbx_description
1 polymer ?
#
loop_
_entity_poly.entity_id
_entity_poly.type
_entity_poly.pdbx_seq_one_letter_code
_entity_poly.pdbx_strand_id
1 'polypeptide(L)'
;VSKVALYTTQTSLLEARNAIRNHRQELLNNQQQLIAFGEKFNQLATEIHWRVNELESRLKKLEIKSAAKDDFDRIVTSWSAKQTYTQLPWVFQVVFLVREVFSSSVAIYEIESGDTEYFRDLLGNKIIAESQHLPDNFFDIHQLYEQEWQQLQSTDLDLAMGLLETRSLPRERLVEMPYYFTLGTTLELASLPEQVRPEKPAECAIEICRSQIAKLDYTTDVRDFVRQNVQEIANDSVTILSRSPKL
;
A
#
# COMPACT_ATOMS: atom_id res chain seq x y z
N VAL A 1 66.57 20.17 70.90
CA VAL A 1 65.45 19.50 70.21
C VAL A 1 65.66 18.00 70.33
N SER A 2 64.76 17.28 71.01
CA SER A 2 64.95 15.88 71.42
C SER A 2 64.82 14.92 70.23
N LYS A 3 65.71 13.92 70.14
CA LYS A 3 65.67 12.83 69.13
C LYS A 3 64.31 12.11 69.09
N VAL A 4 63.62 12.07 70.22
CA VAL A 4 62.28 11.48 70.36
C VAL A 4 61.24 12.27 69.56
N ALA A 5 61.29 13.61 69.62
CA ALA A 5 60.36 14.48 68.91
C ALA A 5 60.53 14.40 67.37
N LEU A 6 61.77 14.22 66.90
CA LEU A 6 62.09 13.99 65.49
C LEU A 6 61.62 12.62 65.00
N TYR A 7 61.74 11.59 65.83
CA TYR A 7 61.27 10.25 65.48
C TYR A 7 59.74 10.20 65.38
N THR A 8 59.03 10.84 66.32
CA THR A 8 57.56 10.94 66.30
C THR A 8 57.04 11.74 65.10
N THR A 9 57.68 12.86 64.74
CA THR A 9 57.27 13.61 63.54
C THR A 9 57.56 12.82 62.26
N GLN A 10 58.65 12.08 62.20
CA GLN A 10 58.98 11.23 61.06
C GLN A 10 57.96 10.07 60.89
N THR A 11 57.50 9.46 61.98
CA THR A 11 56.46 8.41 61.93
C THR A 11 55.11 8.97 61.52
N SER A 12 54.68 10.10 62.09
CA SER A 12 53.43 10.76 61.68
C SER A 12 53.45 11.23 60.21
N LEU A 13 54.59 11.70 59.71
CA LEU A 13 54.74 12.05 58.28
C LEU A 13 54.66 10.81 57.37
N LEU A 14 55.20 9.67 57.80
CA LEU A 14 55.07 8.41 57.06
C LEU A 14 53.63 7.89 57.05
N GLU A 15 52.93 7.98 58.18
CA GLU A 15 51.50 7.64 58.28
C GLU A 15 50.64 8.54 57.41
N ALA A 16 50.86 9.87 57.47
CA ALA A 16 50.16 10.84 56.63
C ALA A 16 50.43 10.58 55.14
N ARG A 17 51.68 10.27 54.76
CA ARG A 17 52.03 9.91 53.39
C ARG A 17 51.31 8.63 52.93
N ASN A 18 51.24 7.62 53.78
CA ASN A 18 50.53 6.37 53.46
C ASN A 18 49.03 6.60 53.33
N ALA A 19 48.43 7.42 54.20
CA ALA A 19 47.02 7.82 54.12
C ALA A 19 46.72 8.58 52.82
N ILE A 20 47.57 9.55 52.43
CA ILE A 20 47.45 10.29 51.17
C ILE A 20 47.55 9.34 49.97
N ARG A 21 48.48 8.38 50.02
CA ARG A 21 48.66 7.39 48.95
C ARG A 21 47.41 6.50 48.80
N ASN A 22 46.87 6.01 49.92
CA ASN A 22 45.66 5.19 49.92
C ASN A 22 44.46 5.97 49.40
N HIS A 23 44.26 7.21 49.86
CA HIS A 23 43.17 8.06 49.41
C HIS A 23 43.28 8.40 47.91
N ARG A 24 44.48 8.64 47.39
CA ARG A 24 44.71 8.82 45.95
C ARG A 24 44.38 7.56 45.15
N GLN A 25 44.70 6.38 45.69
CA GLN A 25 44.35 5.10 45.08
C GLN A 25 42.84 4.89 45.02
N GLU A 26 42.12 5.21 46.10
CA GLU A 26 40.65 5.17 46.14
C GLU A 26 40.01 6.14 45.15
N LEU A 27 40.51 7.36 45.05
CA LEU A 27 40.02 8.34 44.08
C LEU A 27 40.20 7.86 42.63
N LEU A 28 41.34 7.24 42.32
CA LEU A 28 41.58 6.64 41.00
C LEU A 28 40.64 5.47 40.72
N ASN A 29 40.40 4.59 41.69
CA ASN A 29 39.45 3.49 41.57
C ASN A 29 38.02 4.03 41.35
N ASN A 30 37.60 5.06 42.10
CA ASN A 30 36.29 5.67 41.95
C ASN A 30 36.13 6.35 40.58
N GLN A 31 37.17 7.02 40.07
CA GLN A 31 37.15 7.57 38.71
C GLN A 31 37.00 6.48 37.65
N GLN A 32 37.72 5.36 37.78
CA GLN A 32 37.59 4.23 36.87
C GLN A 32 36.19 3.61 36.92
N GLN A 33 35.61 3.47 38.11
CA GLN A 33 34.24 2.98 38.27
C GLN A 33 33.21 3.93 37.65
N LEU A 34 33.38 5.24 37.79
CA LEU A 34 32.50 6.24 37.17
C LEU A 34 32.58 6.19 35.63
N ILE A 35 33.78 6.03 35.07
CA ILE A 35 33.96 5.87 33.62
C ILE A 35 33.27 4.58 33.15
N ALA A 36 33.54 3.45 33.82
CA ALA A 36 32.93 2.16 33.48
C ALA A 36 31.39 2.20 33.64
N PHE A 37 30.87 2.95 34.62
CA PHE A 37 29.44 3.17 34.77
C PHE A 37 28.87 4.00 33.62
N GLY A 38 29.55 5.08 33.22
CA GLY A 38 29.16 5.90 32.07
C GLY A 38 29.14 5.09 30.76
N GLU A 39 30.12 4.22 30.54
CA GLU A 39 30.15 3.32 29.39
C GLU A 39 28.97 2.34 29.38
N LYS A 40 28.69 1.70 30.53
CA LYS A 40 27.52 0.81 30.67
C LYS A 40 26.20 1.55 30.47
N PHE A 41 26.08 2.77 30.96
CA PHE A 41 24.89 3.59 30.78
C PHE A 41 24.67 3.94 29.30
N ASN A 42 25.74 4.31 28.59
CA ASN A 42 25.67 4.57 27.14
C ASN A 42 25.30 3.31 26.34
N GLN A 43 25.84 2.14 26.72
CA GLN A 43 25.44 0.87 26.12
C GLN A 43 23.95 0.59 26.33
N LEU A 44 23.46 0.74 27.57
CA LEU A 44 22.05 0.56 27.89
C LEU A 44 21.16 1.55 27.13
N ALA A 45 21.55 2.83 27.07
CA ALA A 45 20.81 3.85 26.33
C ALA A 45 20.71 3.51 24.83
N THR A 46 21.80 2.97 24.26
CA THR A 46 21.84 2.54 22.86
C THR A 46 20.95 1.32 22.62
N GLU A 47 20.98 0.33 23.52
CA GLU A 47 20.12 -0.86 23.45
C GLU A 47 18.64 -0.49 23.57
N ILE A 48 18.29 0.41 24.50
CA ILE A 48 16.94 0.93 24.68
C ILE A 48 16.49 1.68 23.42
N HIS A 49 17.31 2.58 22.89
CA HIS A 49 16.98 3.33 21.68
C HIS A 49 16.71 2.39 20.50
N TRP A 50 17.56 1.38 20.31
CA TRP A 50 17.36 0.38 19.26
C TRP A 50 16.05 -0.39 19.45
N ARG A 51 15.75 -0.87 20.66
CA ARG A 51 14.49 -1.57 20.96
C ARG A 51 13.26 -0.69 20.75
N VAL A 52 13.31 0.57 21.15
CA VAL A 52 12.20 1.51 20.94
C VAL A 52 11.94 1.71 19.45
N ASN A 53 12.99 1.95 18.65
CA ASN A 53 12.84 2.10 17.20
C ASN A 53 12.31 0.81 16.54
N GLU A 54 12.74 -0.37 17.00
CA GLU A 54 12.23 -1.65 16.52
C GLU A 54 10.74 -1.81 16.83
N LEU A 55 10.33 -1.48 18.06
CA LEU A 55 8.94 -1.56 18.49
C LEU A 55 8.06 -0.56 17.74
N GLU A 56 8.51 0.69 17.56
CA GLU A 56 7.81 1.71 16.77
C GLU A 56 7.64 1.26 15.31
N SER A 57 8.68 0.69 14.70
CA SER A 57 8.60 0.15 13.34
C SER A 57 7.59 -0.99 13.23
N ARG A 58 7.58 -1.91 14.21
CA ARG A 58 6.61 -3.01 14.28
C ARG A 58 5.18 -2.51 14.49
N LEU A 59 5.01 -1.52 15.37
CA LEU A 59 3.72 -0.90 15.67
C LEU A 59 3.16 -0.22 14.40
N LYS A 60 3.97 0.59 13.71
CA LYS A 60 3.57 1.22 12.44
C LYS A 60 3.12 0.18 11.40
N LYS A 61 3.87 -0.93 11.25
CA LYS A 61 3.49 -2.02 10.33
C LYS A 61 2.15 -2.66 10.69
N LEU A 62 1.89 -2.84 11.99
CA LEU A 62 0.62 -3.40 12.47
C LEU A 62 -0.55 -2.43 12.28
N GLU A 63 -0.35 -1.14 12.55
CA GLU A 63 -1.36 -0.10 12.35
C GLU A 63 -1.76 0.01 10.87
N ILE A 64 -0.79 0.05 9.96
CA ILE A 64 -1.06 0.09 8.52
C ILE A 64 -1.84 -1.15 8.08
N LYS A 65 -1.43 -2.34 8.54
CA LYS A 65 -2.13 -3.59 8.22
C LYS A 65 -3.56 -3.61 8.78
N SER A 66 -3.76 -3.12 10.00
CA SER A 66 -5.09 -3.04 10.61
C SER A 66 -5.99 -2.07 9.84
N ALA A 67 -5.51 -0.86 9.56
CA ALA A 67 -6.25 0.14 8.79
C ALA A 67 -6.62 -0.37 7.39
N ALA A 68 -5.67 -1.00 6.70
CA ALA A 68 -5.92 -1.64 5.40
C ALA A 68 -7.01 -2.71 5.48
N LYS A 69 -6.98 -3.56 6.51
CA LYS A 69 -8.00 -4.58 6.71
C LYS A 69 -9.37 -3.99 7.02
N ASP A 70 -9.44 -2.99 7.89
CA ASP A 70 -10.69 -2.35 8.30
C ASP A 70 -11.35 -1.63 7.11
N ASP A 71 -10.56 -0.90 6.31
CA ASP A 71 -11.05 -0.27 5.07
C ASP A 71 -11.50 -1.31 4.05
N PHE A 72 -10.70 -2.36 3.84
CA PHE A 72 -11.03 -3.45 2.92
C PHE A 72 -12.35 -4.13 3.31
N ASP A 73 -12.49 -4.52 4.57
CA ASP A 73 -13.70 -5.20 5.05
C ASP A 73 -14.91 -4.27 4.99
N ARG A 74 -14.75 -2.97 5.32
CA ARG A 74 -15.83 -1.97 5.20
C ARG A 74 -16.32 -1.83 3.75
N ILE A 75 -15.40 -1.63 2.80
CA ILE A 75 -15.73 -1.40 1.38
C ILE A 75 -16.39 -2.65 0.79
N VAL A 76 -15.75 -3.82 0.93
CA VAL A 76 -16.26 -5.05 0.32
C VAL A 76 -17.56 -5.52 0.97
N THR A 77 -17.74 -5.34 2.28
CA THR A 77 -19.02 -5.68 2.94
C THR A 77 -20.15 -4.76 2.50
N SER A 78 -19.88 -3.46 2.28
CA SER A 78 -20.90 -2.54 1.77
C SER A 78 -21.33 -2.92 0.35
N TRP A 79 -20.37 -3.34 -0.48
CA TRP A 79 -20.66 -3.82 -1.83
C TRP A 79 -21.42 -5.16 -1.83
N SER A 80 -20.98 -6.16 -1.06
CA SER A 80 -21.68 -7.45 -0.99
C SER A 80 -23.07 -7.34 -0.38
N ALA A 81 -23.29 -6.39 0.52
CA ALA A 81 -24.60 -6.04 1.06
C ALA A 81 -25.49 -5.26 0.06
N LYS A 82 -25.02 -5.04 -1.18
CA LYS A 82 -25.72 -4.27 -2.23
C LYS A 82 -26.08 -2.85 -1.76
N GLN A 83 -25.17 -2.19 -1.06
CA GLN A 83 -25.33 -0.80 -0.63
C GLN A 83 -24.61 0.19 -1.56
N THR A 84 -23.60 -0.28 -2.30
CA THR A 84 -22.84 0.53 -3.26
C THR A 84 -23.01 0.00 -4.69
N TYR A 85 -22.97 0.92 -5.66
CA TYR A 85 -22.95 0.63 -7.11
C TYR A 85 -24.14 -0.18 -7.67
N THR A 86 -25.25 -0.32 -6.94
CA THR A 86 -26.36 -1.22 -7.31
C THR A 86 -27.06 -0.90 -8.63
N GLN A 87 -26.98 0.34 -9.10
CA GLN A 87 -27.59 0.79 -10.34
C GLN A 87 -26.68 0.58 -11.56
N LEU A 88 -25.41 0.24 -11.33
CA LEU A 88 -24.44 0.06 -12.38
C LEU A 88 -24.36 -1.41 -12.80
N PRO A 89 -24.11 -1.70 -14.09
CA PRO A 89 -23.78 -3.05 -14.55
C PRO A 89 -22.54 -3.60 -13.85
N TRP A 90 -22.45 -4.93 -13.76
CA TRP A 90 -21.47 -5.65 -12.95
C TRP A 90 -20.02 -5.27 -13.27
N VAL A 91 -19.68 -5.09 -14.55
CA VAL A 91 -18.32 -4.71 -14.97
C VAL A 91 -17.89 -3.39 -14.35
N PHE A 92 -18.78 -2.39 -14.31
CA PHE A 92 -18.49 -1.10 -13.69
C PHE A 92 -18.42 -1.19 -12.17
N GLN A 93 -19.27 -2.04 -11.57
CA GLN A 93 -19.17 -2.31 -10.13
C GLN A 93 -17.79 -2.87 -9.76
N VAL A 94 -17.27 -3.82 -10.53
CA VAL A 94 -15.94 -4.41 -10.32
C VAL A 94 -14.86 -3.32 -10.42
N VAL A 95 -14.85 -2.55 -11.50
CA VAL A 95 -13.81 -1.52 -11.71
C VAL A 95 -13.85 -0.44 -10.62
N PHE A 96 -15.04 0.04 -10.23
CA PHE A 96 -15.16 1.05 -9.18
C PHE A 96 -14.87 0.49 -7.79
N LEU A 97 -15.27 -0.74 -7.50
CA LEU A 97 -14.92 -1.41 -6.24
C LEU A 97 -13.41 -1.54 -6.08
N VAL A 98 -12.72 -2.03 -7.11
CA VAL A 98 -11.26 -2.15 -7.09
C VAL A 98 -10.62 -0.79 -6.88
N ARG A 99 -11.08 0.23 -7.61
CA ARG A 99 -10.55 1.59 -7.46
C ARG A 99 -10.80 2.16 -6.07
N GLU A 100 -11.97 1.92 -5.47
CA GLU A 100 -12.29 2.35 -4.10
C GLU A 100 -11.36 1.69 -3.08
N VAL A 101 -11.17 0.36 -3.19
CA VAL A 101 -10.27 -0.41 -2.32
C VAL A 101 -8.84 0.11 -2.43
N PHE A 102 -8.30 0.28 -3.64
CA PHE A 102 -6.91 0.72 -3.83
C PHE A 102 -6.71 2.25 -3.75
N SER A 103 -7.79 3.01 -3.56
CA SER A 103 -7.70 4.41 -3.12
C SER A 103 -7.67 4.57 -1.59
N SER A 104 -7.73 3.46 -0.84
CA SER A 104 -7.76 3.44 0.63
C SER A 104 -6.40 3.08 1.26
N SER A 105 -6.41 2.82 2.56
CA SER A 105 -5.26 2.33 3.34
C SER A 105 -4.62 1.04 2.78
N VAL A 106 -5.33 0.29 1.93
CA VAL A 106 -4.82 -0.91 1.25
C VAL A 106 -3.62 -0.60 0.35
N ALA A 107 -3.66 0.47 -0.45
CA ALA A 107 -2.52 0.79 -1.31
C ALA A 107 -1.31 1.30 -0.50
N ILE A 108 -1.54 1.97 0.62
CA ILE A 108 -0.47 2.35 1.57
C ILE A 108 0.17 1.09 2.16
N TYR A 109 -0.62 0.08 2.50
CA TYR A 109 -0.10 -1.22 2.94
C TYR A 109 0.78 -1.87 1.87
N GLU A 110 0.36 -1.93 0.60
CA GLU A 110 1.18 -2.52 -0.45
C GLU A 110 2.52 -1.78 -0.61
N ILE A 111 2.51 -0.45 -0.53
CA ILE A 111 3.72 0.38 -0.63
C ILE A 111 4.69 0.12 0.53
N GLU A 112 4.19 0.09 1.77
CA GLU A 112 5.04 0.01 2.97
C GLU A 112 5.45 -1.43 3.31
N SER A 113 4.64 -2.43 2.93
CA SER A 113 4.93 -3.86 3.17
C SER A 113 5.63 -4.56 2.01
N GLY A 114 5.43 -4.08 0.77
CA GLY A 114 5.86 -4.76 -0.45
C GLY A 114 5.02 -6.00 -0.81
N ASP A 115 3.97 -6.29 -0.04
CA ASP A 115 3.05 -7.40 -0.29
C ASP A 115 1.90 -6.94 -1.20
N THR A 116 2.06 -7.23 -2.50
CA THR A 116 1.05 -6.87 -3.52
C THR A 116 0.03 -7.97 -3.76
N GLU A 117 0.19 -9.17 -3.19
CA GLU A 117 -0.65 -10.32 -3.52
C GLU A 117 -1.83 -10.45 -2.55
N TYR A 118 -1.58 -10.23 -1.25
CA TYR A 118 -2.55 -10.56 -0.20
C TYR A 118 -3.95 -9.95 -0.40
N PHE A 119 -4.03 -8.62 -0.57
CA PHE A 119 -5.32 -7.95 -0.72
C PHE A 119 -5.90 -8.08 -2.13
N ARG A 120 -5.05 -8.20 -3.17
CA ARG A 120 -5.49 -8.40 -4.56
C ARG A 120 -6.18 -9.75 -4.72
N ASP A 121 -5.56 -10.82 -4.24
CA ASP A 121 -6.13 -12.16 -4.27
C ASP A 121 -7.40 -12.24 -3.41
N LEU A 122 -7.38 -11.62 -2.22
CA LEU A 122 -8.55 -11.59 -1.35
C LEU A 122 -9.72 -10.86 -2.01
N LEU A 123 -9.47 -9.73 -2.67
CA LEU A 123 -10.49 -8.98 -3.41
C LEU A 123 -11.05 -9.80 -4.57
N GLY A 124 -10.16 -10.35 -5.40
CA GLY A 124 -10.56 -11.18 -6.55
C GLY A 124 -11.43 -12.35 -6.13
N ASN A 125 -11.04 -13.07 -5.07
CA ASN A 125 -11.82 -14.17 -4.52
C ASN A 125 -13.18 -13.72 -3.97
N LYS A 126 -13.27 -12.57 -3.28
CA LYS A 126 -14.55 -12.04 -2.79
C LYS A 126 -15.47 -11.62 -3.94
N ILE A 127 -14.94 -11.01 -5.00
CA ILE A 127 -15.73 -10.63 -6.19
C ILE A 127 -16.27 -11.87 -6.89
N ILE A 128 -15.42 -12.89 -7.10
CA ILE A 128 -15.81 -14.15 -7.75
C ILE A 128 -16.86 -14.90 -6.93
N ALA A 129 -16.75 -14.88 -5.60
CA ALA A 129 -17.71 -15.55 -4.71
C ALA A 129 -19.13 -14.95 -4.78
N GLU A 130 -19.23 -13.65 -5.04
CA GLU A 130 -20.50 -12.92 -5.17
C GLU A 130 -21.05 -12.98 -6.61
N SER A 131 -20.21 -13.26 -7.62
CA SER A 131 -20.59 -13.25 -9.04
C SER A 131 -21.30 -14.54 -9.53
N GLN A 132 -22.07 -15.21 -8.67
CA GLN A 132 -22.67 -16.55 -8.89
C GLN A 132 -23.62 -16.68 -10.10
N HIS A 133 -23.86 -15.60 -10.84
CA HIS A 133 -24.76 -15.56 -12.01
C HIS A 133 -24.03 -15.46 -13.35
N LEU A 134 -22.70 -15.34 -13.37
CA LEU A 134 -21.94 -15.35 -14.63
C LEU A 134 -21.66 -16.78 -15.08
N PRO A 135 -21.68 -17.06 -16.40
CA PRO A 135 -21.34 -18.39 -16.89
C PRO A 135 -19.89 -18.75 -16.50
N ASP A 136 -19.66 -19.96 -16.01
CA ASP A 136 -18.31 -20.53 -15.75
C ASP A 136 -17.51 -20.77 -17.06
N ASN A 137 -18.07 -20.41 -18.21
CA ASN A 137 -17.47 -20.60 -19.52
C ASN A 137 -16.69 -19.36 -19.95
N PHE A 138 -15.71 -19.57 -20.84
CA PHE A 138 -15.07 -18.48 -21.56
C PHE A 138 -16.12 -17.62 -22.29
N PHE A 139 -16.03 -16.30 -22.13
CA PHE A 139 -16.85 -15.31 -22.81
C PHE A 139 -15.98 -14.34 -23.60
N ASP A 140 -16.58 -13.77 -24.64
CA ASP A 140 -15.96 -12.73 -25.43
C ASP A 140 -16.06 -11.38 -24.70
N ILE A 141 -14.92 -10.73 -24.46
CA ILE A 141 -14.86 -9.45 -23.72
C ILE A 141 -15.68 -8.37 -24.43
N HIS A 142 -15.65 -8.34 -25.77
CA HIS A 142 -16.43 -7.36 -26.54
C HIS A 142 -17.93 -7.54 -26.31
N GLN A 143 -18.42 -8.78 -26.23
CA GLN A 143 -19.85 -9.04 -26.00
C GLN A 143 -20.26 -8.64 -24.60
N LEU A 144 -19.41 -8.90 -23.60
CA LEU A 144 -19.66 -8.46 -22.23
C LEU A 144 -19.77 -6.93 -22.19
N TYR A 145 -18.77 -6.21 -22.70
CA TYR A 145 -18.80 -4.74 -22.67
C TYR A 145 -19.97 -4.16 -23.48
N GLU A 146 -20.30 -4.78 -24.61
CA GLU A 146 -21.44 -4.40 -25.45
C GLU A 146 -22.77 -4.52 -24.68
N GLN A 147 -22.96 -5.65 -23.98
CA GLN A 147 -24.16 -5.87 -23.14
C GLN A 147 -24.23 -4.91 -21.96
N GLU A 148 -23.09 -4.64 -21.33
CA GLU A 148 -23.03 -3.80 -20.12
C GLU A 148 -23.28 -2.33 -20.44
N TRP A 149 -22.76 -1.79 -21.55
CA TRP A 149 -23.05 -0.39 -21.90
C TRP A 149 -24.49 -0.19 -22.37
N GLN A 150 -25.08 -1.18 -23.04
CA GLN A 150 -26.49 -1.11 -23.46
C GLN A 150 -27.47 -1.10 -22.27
N GLN A 151 -27.04 -1.61 -21.11
CA GLN A 151 -27.82 -1.59 -19.87
C GLN A 151 -27.71 -0.26 -19.10
N LEU A 152 -26.72 0.58 -19.41
CA LEU A 152 -26.55 1.88 -18.75
C LEU A 152 -27.60 2.89 -19.21
N GLN A 153 -28.14 3.66 -18.28
CA GLN A 153 -28.88 4.88 -18.63
C GLN A 153 -27.91 5.96 -19.10
N SER A 154 -28.41 6.91 -19.90
CA SER A 154 -27.57 7.99 -20.44
C SER A 154 -26.88 8.84 -19.36
N THR A 155 -27.55 9.07 -18.23
CA THR A 155 -26.98 9.78 -17.07
C THR A 155 -25.84 9.00 -16.42
N ASP A 156 -25.98 7.67 -16.34
CA ASP A 156 -24.99 6.80 -15.73
C ASP A 156 -23.79 6.57 -16.66
N LEU A 157 -24.02 6.62 -17.98
CA LEU A 157 -22.97 6.61 -19.00
C LEU A 157 -22.04 7.81 -18.85
N ASP A 158 -22.59 9.03 -18.76
CA ASP A 158 -21.79 10.25 -18.60
C ASP A 158 -21.01 10.23 -17.28
N LEU A 159 -21.63 9.77 -16.20
CA LEU A 159 -20.98 9.60 -14.90
C LEU A 159 -19.86 8.55 -14.98
N ALA A 160 -20.12 7.38 -15.57
CA ALA A 160 -19.13 6.31 -15.67
C ALA A 160 -17.93 6.73 -16.52
N MET A 161 -18.15 7.41 -17.65
CA MET A 161 -17.06 8.01 -18.43
C MET A 161 -16.29 9.06 -17.64
N GLY A 162 -17.01 9.95 -16.95
CA GLY A 162 -16.42 11.01 -16.14
C GLY A 162 -15.62 10.48 -14.96
N LEU A 163 -15.97 9.32 -14.42
CA LEU A 163 -15.21 8.66 -13.36
C LEU A 163 -14.01 7.90 -13.94
N LEU A 164 -14.14 7.24 -15.09
CA LEU A 164 -13.03 6.48 -15.67
C LEU A 164 -11.91 7.37 -16.23
N GLU A 165 -12.24 8.55 -16.74
CA GLU A 165 -11.29 9.58 -17.20
C GLU A 165 -10.20 9.07 -18.17
N THR A 166 -10.51 8.08 -19.01
CA THR A 166 -9.53 7.39 -19.86
C THR A 166 -8.73 8.32 -20.76
N ARG A 167 -9.35 9.36 -21.33
CA ARG A 167 -8.67 10.40 -22.15
C ARG A 167 -7.75 11.34 -21.38
N SER A 168 -7.97 11.48 -20.07
CA SER A 168 -7.13 12.32 -19.21
C SER A 168 -5.84 11.61 -18.80
N LEU A 169 -5.75 10.30 -19.04
CA LEU A 169 -4.59 9.50 -18.69
C LEU A 169 -3.48 9.58 -19.75
N PRO A 170 -2.23 9.83 -19.35
CA PRO A 170 -1.07 9.72 -20.24
C PRO A 170 -0.99 8.33 -20.89
N ARG A 171 -0.52 8.28 -22.14
CA ARG A 171 -0.41 7.03 -22.89
C ARG A 171 0.44 5.99 -22.15
N GLU A 172 1.51 6.41 -21.48
CA GLU A 172 2.40 5.52 -20.73
C GLU A 172 1.69 4.77 -19.61
N ARG A 173 0.65 5.38 -19.00
CA ARG A 173 -0.18 4.72 -17.98
C ARG A 173 -1.18 3.76 -18.62
N LEU A 174 -1.78 4.16 -19.74
CA LEU A 174 -2.77 3.35 -20.45
C LEU A 174 -2.20 2.04 -21.00
N VAL A 175 -0.91 2.02 -21.37
CA VAL A 175 -0.22 0.80 -21.85
C VAL A 175 -0.25 -0.33 -20.81
N GLU A 176 -0.22 0.02 -19.53
CA GLU A 176 -0.24 -0.93 -18.40
C GLU A 176 -1.67 -1.29 -17.94
N MET A 177 -2.70 -0.71 -18.55
CA MET A 177 -4.11 -0.92 -18.16
C MET A 177 -5.04 -1.21 -19.35
N PRO A 178 -4.79 -2.26 -20.15
CA PRO A 178 -5.58 -2.56 -21.34
C PRO A 178 -7.07 -2.86 -21.07
N TYR A 179 -7.44 -3.54 -19.96
CA TYR A 179 -8.85 -3.77 -19.64
C TYR A 179 -9.56 -2.48 -19.24
N TYR A 180 -8.90 -1.63 -18.45
CA TYR A 180 -9.44 -0.32 -18.08
C TYR A 180 -9.59 0.60 -19.30
N PHE A 181 -8.56 0.65 -20.17
CA PHE A 181 -8.58 1.45 -21.38
C PHE A 181 -9.71 1.04 -22.33
N THR A 182 -9.89 -0.27 -22.56
CA THR A 182 -10.94 -0.76 -23.45
C THR A 182 -12.33 -0.47 -22.91
N LEU A 183 -12.54 -0.59 -21.59
CA LEU A 183 -13.81 -0.25 -20.98
C LEU A 183 -14.14 1.24 -21.14
N GLY A 184 -13.22 2.15 -20.81
CA GLY A 184 -13.46 3.58 -20.95
C GLY A 184 -13.61 4.01 -22.41
N THR A 185 -12.79 3.48 -23.31
CA THR A 185 -12.92 3.74 -24.76
C THR A 185 -14.24 3.23 -25.31
N THR A 186 -14.76 2.10 -24.82
CA THR A 186 -16.09 1.59 -25.20
C THR A 186 -17.17 2.62 -24.87
N LEU A 187 -17.16 3.15 -23.65
CA LEU A 187 -18.14 4.16 -23.24
C LEU A 187 -18.00 5.47 -24.02
N GLU A 188 -16.77 5.89 -24.31
CA GLU A 188 -16.50 7.07 -25.13
C GLU A 188 -17.02 6.93 -26.56
N LEU A 189 -16.88 5.74 -27.15
CA LEU A 189 -17.44 5.46 -28.48
C LEU A 189 -18.97 5.37 -28.41
N ALA A 190 -19.51 4.79 -27.33
CA ALA A 190 -20.95 4.67 -27.10
C ALA A 190 -21.62 6.03 -26.80
N SER A 191 -20.91 7.03 -26.30
CA SER A 191 -21.46 8.38 -26.05
C SER A 191 -21.47 9.27 -27.29
N LEU A 192 -20.85 8.84 -28.40
CA LEU A 192 -20.89 9.58 -29.66
C LEU A 192 -22.33 9.73 -30.19
N PRO A 193 -22.63 10.82 -30.92
CA PRO A 193 -23.91 10.98 -31.61
C PRO A 193 -24.20 9.78 -32.54
N GLU A 194 -25.46 9.36 -32.63
CA GLU A 194 -25.87 8.16 -33.39
C GLU A 194 -25.36 8.15 -34.85
N GLN A 195 -25.19 9.33 -35.47
CA GLN A 195 -24.72 9.43 -36.85
C GLN A 195 -23.25 9.03 -37.05
N VAL A 196 -22.45 9.08 -35.98
CA VAL A 196 -20.99 8.80 -36.01
C VAL A 196 -20.59 7.70 -35.03
N ARG A 197 -21.53 7.20 -34.23
CA ARG A 197 -21.32 6.08 -33.31
C ARG A 197 -21.06 4.79 -34.12
N PRO A 198 -19.97 4.05 -33.84
CA PRO A 198 -19.78 2.73 -34.42
C PRO A 198 -20.94 1.79 -34.06
N GLU A 199 -21.32 0.89 -34.97
CA GLU A 199 -22.38 -0.10 -34.69
C GLU A 199 -22.05 -0.99 -33.48
N LYS A 200 -20.76 -1.21 -33.22
CA LYS A 200 -20.25 -2.01 -32.09
C LYS A 200 -19.11 -1.28 -31.38
N PRO A 201 -19.41 -0.37 -30.45
CA PRO A 201 -18.41 0.41 -29.71
C PRO A 201 -17.36 -0.45 -29.02
N ALA A 202 -17.76 -1.57 -28.40
CA ALA A 202 -16.82 -2.44 -27.66
C ALA A 202 -15.82 -3.15 -28.58
N GLU A 203 -16.27 -3.65 -29.72
CA GLU A 203 -15.41 -4.30 -30.71
C GLU A 203 -14.36 -3.31 -31.25
N CYS A 204 -14.79 -2.09 -31.58
CA CYS A 204 -13.88 -1.02 -32.01
C CYS A 204 -12.86 -0.66 -30.91
N ALA A 205 -13.27 -0.55 -29.65
CA ALA A 205 -12.38 -0.23 -28.54
C ALA A 205 -11.27 -1.29 -28.35
N ILE A 206 -11.60 -2.57 -28.47
CA ILE A 206 -10.64 -3.67 -28.36
C ILE A 206 -9.63 -3.64 -29.52
N GLU A 207 -10.08 -3.41 -30.76
CA GLU A 207 -9.18 -3.29 -31.91
C GLU A 207 -8.25 -2.07 -31.81
N ILE A 208 -8.74 -0.96 -31.27
CA ILE A 208 -7.90 0.21 -30.94
C ILE A 208 -6.84 -0.18 -29.89
N CYS A 209 -7.23 -0.88 -28.82
CA CYS A 209 -6.27 -1.32 -27.81
C CYS A 209 -5.20 -2.26 -28.38
N ARG A 210 -5.58 -3.23 -29.22
CA ARG A 210 -4.65 -4.16 -29.86
C ARG A 210 -3.65 -3.49 -30.80
N SER A 211 -4.10 -2.44 -31.49
CA SER A 211 -3.24 -1.70 -32.40
C SER A 211 -2.32 -0.70 -31.70
N GLN A 212 -2.67 -0.20 -30.51
CA GLN A 212 -1.98 0.94 -29.89
C GLN A 212 -1.31 0.68 -28.54
N ILE A 213 -1.76 -0.35 -27.81
CA ILE A 213 -1.45 -0.58 -26.38
C ILE A 213 -0.93 -1.99 -26.17
N ALA A 214 -1.81 -3.00 -26.19
CA ALA A 214 -1.47 -4.37 -25.80
C ALA A 214 -2.37 -5.41 -26.49
N LYS A 215 -1.84 -6.62 -26.63
CA LYS A 215 -2.63 -7.76 -27.09
C LYS A 215 -3.55 -8.23 -25.96
N LEU A 216 -4.84 -7.91 -26.09
CA LEU A 216 -5.90 -8.52 -25.30
C LEU A 216 -6.38 -9.81 -25.96
N ASP A 217 -6.52 -10.86 -25.16
CA ASP A 217 -7.13 -12.12 -25.60
C ASP A 217 -8.59 -11.87 -26.02
N TYR A 218 -9.05 -12.64 -27.02
CA TYR A 218 -10.43 -12.50 -27.52
C TYR A 218 -11.45 -13.02 -26.52
N THR A 219 -11.10 -14.11 -25.83
CA THR A 219 -11.91 -14.80 -24.84
C THR A 219 -11.22 -14.75 -23.49
N THR A 220 -12.00 -14.62 -22.44
CA THR A 220 -11.53 -14.67 -21.05
C THR A 220 -12.56 -15.41 -20.19
N ASP A 221 -12.17 -15.82 -18.99
CA ASP A 221 -13.11 -16.30 -17.98
C ASP A 221 -13.29 -15.23 -16.89
N VAL A 222 -14.30 -15.42 -16.02
CA VAL A 222 -14.63 -14.44 -14.97
C VAL A 222 -13.45 -14.22 -14.02
N ARG A 223 -12.69 -15.28 -13.71
CA ARG A 223 -11.58 -15.22 -12.77
C ARG A 223 -10.43 -14.40 -13.36
N ASP A 224 -10.07 -14.67 -14.60
CA ASP A 224 -9.03 -13.95 -15.31
C ASP A 224 -9.42 -12.50 -15.55
N PHE A 225 -10.67 -12.24 -15.95
CA PHE A 225 -11.19 -10.89 -16.07
C PHE A 225 -11.06 -10.09 -14.76
N VAL A 226 -11.55 -10.64 -13.65
CA VAL A 226 -11.49 -9.99 -12.33
C VAL A 226 -10.03 -9.78 -11.92
N ARG A 227 -9.19 -10.82 -12.06
CA ARG A 227 -7.77 -10.74 -11.71
C ARG A 227 -7.03 -9.65 -12.47
N GLN A 228 -7.25 -9.55 -13.79
CA GLN A 228 -6.58 -8.53 -14.60
C GLN A 228 -7.06 -7.12 -14.22
N ASN A 229 -8.36 -6.91 -14.06
CA ASN A 229 -8.88 -5.61 -13.60
C ASN A 229 -8.35 -5.22 -12.21
N VAL A 230 -8.32 -6.16 -11.27
CA VAL A 230 -7.73 -5.95 -9.93
C VAL A 230 -6.26 -5.54 -10.08
N GLN A 231 -5.49 -6.27 -10.88
CA GLN A 231 -4.06 -6.04 -11.05
C GLN A 231 -3.74 -4.68 -11.69
N GLU A 232 -4.42 -4.33 -12.79
CA GLU A 232 -4.22 -3.08 -13.51
C GLU A 232 -4.50 -1.86 -12.62
N ILE A 233 -5.68 -1.85 -12.01
CA ILE A 233 -6.14 -0.70 -11.21
C ILE A 233 -5.34 -0.58 -9.91
N ALA A 234 -4.98 -1.71 -9.27
CA ALA A 234 -4.13 -1.70 -8.09
C ALA A 234 -2.73 -1.16 -8.40
N ASN A 235 -2.11 -1.62 -9.50
CA ASN A 235 -0.81 -1.13 -9.94
C ASN A 235 -0.82 0.37 -10.22
N ASP A 236 -1.85 0.86 -10.89
CA ASP A 236 -1.98 2.29 -11.18
C ASP A 236 -2.15 3.10 -9.90
N SER A 237 -3.01 2.66 -8.98
CA SER A 237 -3.23 3.32 -7.69
C SER A 237 -1.96 3.41 -6.85
N VAL A 238 -1.22 2.31 -6.74
CA VAL A 238 0.09 2.25 -6.06
C VAL A 238 1.12 3.14 -6.75
N THR A 239 1.11 3.20 -8.08
CA THR A 239 2.01 4.06 -8.86
C THR A 239 1.73 5.54 -8.62
N ILE A 240 0.46 5.95 -8.54
CA ILE A 240 0.07 7.34 -8.22
C ILE A 240 0.52 7.72 -6.81
N LEU A 241 0.27 6.85 -5.83
CA LEU A 241 0.59 7.11 -4.43
C LEU A 241 2.10 7.10 -4.17
N SER A 242 2.86 6.24 -4.85
CA SER A 242 4.33 6.20 -4.74
C SER A 242 5.04 7.38 -5.40
N ARG A 243 4.43 8.01 -6.41
CA ARG A 243 4.94 9.24 -7.06
C ARG A 243 4.57 10.52 -6.31
N SER A 244 3.60 10.45 -5.40
CA SER A 244 3.25 11.58 -4.55
C SER A 244 4.38 11.81 -3.53
N PRO A 245 4.88 13.05 -3.34
CA PRO A 245 5.92 13.31 -2.37
C PRO A 245 5.41 12.87 -0.98
N LYS A 246 6.23 12.08 -0.27
CA LYS A 246 5.95 11.72 1.13
C LYS A 246 5.80 13.02 1.91
N LEU A 247 4.58 13.32 2.35
CA LEU A 247 4.27 14.42 3.27
C LEU A 247 4.95 14.18 4.62
#